data_AF-A0A419KME0-F1
#
_entry.id   AF-A0A419KME0-F1
#
_cell.length_a   1.000
_cell.length_b   1.000
_cell.length_c   1.000
_cell.angle_alpha   90.00
_cell.angle_beta   90.00
_cell.angle_gamma   90.00
#
_symmetry.space_group_name_H-M   'P 1'
#
loop_
_entity.id
_entity.type
_entity.pdbx_description
1 polymer ?
#
loop_
_entity_poly.entity_id
_entity_poly.type
_entity_poly.pdbx_seq_one_letter_code
_entity_poly.pdbx_strand_id
1 'polypeptide(L)' 'MSKRYDFIFIYAGRVLGVLLILIGIALTYNTYVDPSAAHLGAYYFMSLGIFLILLGLLTLVVKIK' A
#
# COMPACT_ATOMS: atom_id res chain seq x y z
N MET A 1 -24.46 -11.75 -6.69
CA MET A 1 -23.54 -12.70 -6.02
C MET A 1 -24.12 -13.08 -4.66
N SER A 2 -23.83 -14.27 -4.12
CA SER A 2 -24.29 -14.66 -2.77
C SER A 2 -23.59 -13.79 -1.71
N LYS A 3 -24.35 -13.33 -0.69
CA LYS A 3 -23.91 -12.44 0.40
C LYS A 3 -22.59 -12.86 1.09
N ARG A 4 -22.23 -14.15 1.01
CA ARG A 4 -20.96 -14.69 1.55
C ARG A 4 -19.73 -14.24 0.76
N TYR A 5 -19.85 -14.11 -0.56
CA TYR A 5 -18.72 -13.72 -1.42
C TYR A 5 -18.36 -12.25 -1.26
N ASP A 6 -19.37 -11.37 -1.10
CA ASP A 6 -19.13 -9.95 -0.83
C ASP A 6 -18.36 -9.75 0.48
N PHE A 7 -18.67 -10.54 1.52
CA PHE A 7 -17.97 -10.45 2.81
C PHE A 7 -16.50 -10.85 2.70
N ILE A 8 -16.20 -11.94 1.99
CA ILE A 8 -14.82 -12.40 1.75
C ILE A 8 -14.06 -11.37 0.91
N PHE A 9 -14.69 -10.81 -0.11
CA PHE A 9 -14.07 -9.82 -1.00
C PHE A 9 -13.73 -8.52 -0.25
N ILE A 10 -14.64 -8.02 0.59
CA ILE A 10 -14.39 -6.84 1.44
C ILE A 10 -13.24 -7.11 2.42
N TYR A 11 -13.24 -8.27 3.07
CA TYR A 11 -12.21 -8.60 4.05
C TYR A 11 -10.84 -8.79 3.39
N ALA A 12 -10.77 -9.51 2.28
CA ALA A 12 -9.56 -9.68 1.49
C ALA A 12 -9.01 -8.33 0.98
N GLY A 13 -9.89 -7.44 0.52
CA GLY A 13 -9.52 -6.09 0.11
C GLY A 13 -8.86 -5.27 1.22
N ARG A 14 -9.37 -5.38 2.45
CA ARG A 14 -8.75 -4.72 3.62
C ARG A 14 -7.39 -5.30 3.97
N VAL A 15 -7.25 -6.63 3.94
CA VAL A 15 -5.96 -7.29 4.21
C VAL A 15 -4.93 -6.86 3.18
N LEU A 16 -5.29 -6.83 1.89
CA LEU A 16 -4.43 -6.32 0.82
C LEU A 16 -4.07 -4.85 1.02
N GLY A 17 -5.02 -4.03 1.46
CA GLY A 17 -4.78 -2.62 1.79
C GLY A 17 -3.73 -2.42 2.88
N VAL A 18 -3.83 -3.19 3.97
CA VAL A 18 -2.84 -3.16 5.06
C VAL A 18 -1.46 -3.62 4.55
N LEU A 19 -1.40 -4.68 3.74
CA LEU A 19 -0.15 -5.15 3.14
C LEU A 19 0.50 -4.07 2.26
N LEU A 20 -0.28 -3.37 1.43
CA LEU A 20 0.21 -2.27 0.60
C LEU A 20 0.79 -1.13 1.43
N ILE A 21 0.15 -0.77 2.56
CA ILE A 21 0.66 0.25 3.48
C ILE A 21 2.00 -0.20 4.07
N LEU A 22 2.09 -1.44 4.55
CA LEU A 22 3.33 -1.96 5.15
C LEU A 22 4.48 -1.99 4.14
N ILE A 23 4.23 -2.41 2.91
CA ILE A 23 5.21 -2.40 1.82
C ILE A 23 5.64 -0.96 1.51
N GLY A 24 4.68 -0.03 1.40
CA GLY A 24 4.96 1.37 1.14
C GLY A 24 5.81 2.02 2.24
N ILE A 25 5.49 1.77 3.52
CA ILE A 25 6.28 2.24 4.66
C ILE A 25 7.70 1.67 4.61
N ALA A 26 7.84 0.36 4.40
CA ALA A 26 9.15 -0.28 4.33
C ALA A 26 9.99 0.29 3.18
N LEU A 27 9.39 0.49 2.00
CA LEU A 27 10.06 1.06 0.84
C LEU A 27 10.49 2.51 1.08
N THR A 28 9.59 3.35 1.59
CA THR A 28 9.89 4.75 1.90
C THR A 28 10.95 4.86 3.00
N TYR A 29 10.83 4.08 4.08
CA TYR A 29 11.80 4.09 5.17
C TYR A 29 13.18 3.62 4.70
N ASN A 30 13.26 2.52 3.96
CA ASN A 30 14.54 2.00 3.47
C ASN A 30 15.20 2.97 2.49
N THR A 31 14.41 3.60 1.61
CA THR A 31 14.91 4.62 0.67
C THR A 31 15.36 5.90 1.38
N TYR A 32 14.72 6.24 2.51
CA TYR A 32 15.11 7.39 3.33
C TYR A 32 16.39 7.14 4.14
N VAL A 33 16.53 5.93 4.69
CA VAL A 33 17.69 5.53 5.51
C VAL A 33 18.91 5.27 4.64
N ASP A 34 18.74 4.57 3.52
CA ASP A 34 19.81 4.29 2.57
C ASP A 34 19.43 4.71 1.15
N PRO A 35 19.49 6.02 0.85
CA PRO A 35 19.24 6.53 -0.49
C PRO A 35 20.30 6.06 -1.50
N SER A 36 21.46 5.61 -1.02
CA SER A 36 22.55 5.14 -1.89
C SER A 36 22.24 3.80 -2.55
N ALA A 37 21.42 2.95 -1.90
CA ALA A 37 20.93 1.71 -2.51
C ALA A 37 20.12 1.95 -3.79
N ALA A 38 19.43 3.08 -3.89
CA ALA A 38 18.58 3.45 -5.03
C ALA A 38 19.23 4.42 -6.03
N HIS A 39 20.41 4.97 -5.73
CA HIS A 39 21.13 5.95 -6.55
C HIS A 39 20.19 7.08 -7.08
N LEU A 40 20.19 7.33 -8.38
CA LEU A 40 19.34 8.34 -9.05
C LEU A 40 17.83 8.05 -8.94
N GLY A 41 17.47 6.80 -8.60
CA GLY A 41 16.09 6.35 -8.41
C GLY A 41 15.53 6.61 -7.02
N ALA A 42 16.31 7.13 -6.07
CA ALA A 42 15.84 7.32 -4.68
C ALA A 42 14.53 8.14 -4.61
N TYR A 43 14.42 9.23 -5.36
CA TYR A 43 13.19 10.02 -5.43
C TYR A 43 12.01 9.25 -6.04
N TYR A 44 12.28 8.38 -7.01
CA TYR A 44 11.27 7.51 -7.61
C TYR A 44 10.77 6.46 -6.61
N PHE A 45 11.67 5.74 -5.93
CA PHE A 45 11.27 4.74 -4.93
C PHE A 45 10.59 5.37 -3.72
N MET A 46 11.01 6.55 -3.30
CA MET A 46 10.39 7.27 -2.19
C MET A 46 8.96 7.71 -2.54
N SER A 47 8.75 8.27 -3.75
CA SER A 47 7.41 8.64 -4.23
C SER A 47 6.52 7.42 -4.46
N LEU A 48 7.08 6.31 -4.94
CA LEU A 48 6.35 5.05 -5.12
C LEU A 48 5.92 4.44 -3.78
N GLY A 49 6.76 4.50 -2.74
CA GLY A 49 6.40 4.08 -1.39
C GLY A 49 5.27 4.92 -0.80
N ILE A 50 5.31 6.25 -0.97
CA ILE A 50 4.23 7.15 -0.56
C ILE A 50 2.94 6.84 -1.33
N PHE A 51 3.02 6.59 -2.63
CA PHE A 51 1.88 6.20 -3.45
C PHE A 51 1.24 4.89 -2.96
N LEU A 52 2.04 3.89 -2.62
CA LEU A 52 1.54 2.61 -2.08
C LEU A 52 0.83 2.79 -0.74
N ILE A 53 1.33 3.68 0.14
CA ILE A 53 0.67 4.02 1.40
C ILE A 53 -0.70 4.65 1.12
N LEU A 54 -0.78 5.62 0.20
CA LEU A 54 -2.04 6.29 -0.17
C LEU A 54 -3.04 5.31 -0.80
N LEU A 55 -2.56 4.43 -1.68
CA LEU A 55 -3.38 3.40 -2.33
C LEU A 55 -3.95 2.42 -1.29
N GLY A 56 -3.11 1.94 -0.37
CA GLY A 56 -3.56 1.08 0.71
C GLY A 56 -4.55 1.78 1.65
N LEU A 57 -4.35 3.07 1.94
CA LEU A 57 -5.32 3.87 2.70
C LEU A 57 -6.66 3.98 1.97
N LEU A 58 -6.65 4.22 0.66
CA LEU A 58 -7.86 4.28 -0.16
C LEU A 58 -8.62 2.97 -0.12
N THR A 59 -7.95 1.83 -0.21
CA THR A 59 -8.61 0.51 -0.11
C THR A 59 -9.23 0.25 1.26
N LEU A 60 -8.74 0.89 2.33
CA LEU A 60 -9.35 0.83 3.66
C LEU A 60 -10.56 1.78 3.81
N VAL A 61 -10.49 2.96 3.18
CA VAL A 61 -11.50 4.02 3.29
C VAL A 61 -12.69 3.78 2.36
N VAL A 62 -12.50 3.13 1.20
CA VAL A 62 -13.58 2.78 0.28
C VAL A 62 -14.56 1.85 1.01
N LYS A 63 -15.60 2.46 1.56
CA LYS A 63 -16.78 1.78 2.08
C LYS A 63 -17.53 1.28 0.85
N ILE A 64 -17.34 0.01 0.51
CA ILE A 64 -18.14 -0.66 -0.52
C ILE A 64 -19.56 -0.71 0.05
N LYS A 65 -20.40 0.23 -0.40
CA LYS A 65 -21.82 0.34 -0.06
C LYS A 65 -22.61 -0.68 -0.86
#